data_AF-A8QD76-F1
#
_entry.id   AF-A8QD76-F1
#
_cell.length_a   1.000
_cell.length_b   1.000
_cell.length_c   1.000
_cell.angle_alpha   90.00
_cell.angle_beta   90.00
_cell.angle_gamma   90.00
#
_symmetry.space_group_name_H-M   'P 1'
#
loop_
_entity.id
_entity.type
_entity.pdbx_description
1 polymer ?
#
loop_
_entity_poly.entity_id
_entity_poly.type
_entity_poly.pdbx_seq_one_letter_code
_entity_poly.pdbx_strand_id
1 'polypeptide(L)'
;MWVCLILCSLCMSAIIGLGCIGRIHQVRRRAPPKRPQRQLCIAALLGSGGHTAELLTILRALPQDQYTPRIYFTTTGDALSLKKAADAEGGSLARHEMQGLCIPRARVVKQSWLTTPLSVANSTAFCVWHLGLAPIFRRRDKSREEHVPWADVLIMNGPATCVPVVIAIIFMRVC
;
A
#
# COMPACT_ATOMS: atom_id res chain seq x y z
N MET A 1 -13.75 36.15 -21.89
CA MET A 1 -13.86 35.54 -20.54
C MET A 1 -13.45 34.07 -20.53
N TRP A 2 -14.02 33.21 -21.38
CA TRP A 2 -13.68 31.77 -21.46
C TRP A 2 -12.22 31.47 -21.86
N VAL A 3 -11.63 32.26 -22.76
CA VAL A 3 -10.23 32.07 -23.20
C VAL A 3 -9.23 32.24 -22.05
N CYS A 4 -9.40 33.27 -21.21
CA CYS A 4 -8.53 33.46 -20.02
C CYS A 4 -8.70 32.33 -19.00
N LEU A 5 -9.92 31.81 -18.81
CA LEU A 5 -10.17 30.69 -17.90
C LEU A 5 -9.48 29.40 -18.38
N ILE A 6 -9.56 29.13 -19.68
CA ILE A 6 -8.87 27.98 -20.29
C ILE A 6 -7.36 28.13 -20.18
N LEU A 7 -6.82 29.32 -20.48
CA LEU A 7 -5.39 29.59 -20.40
C LEU A 7 -4.86 29.45 -18.97
N CYS A 8 -5.57 30.00 -17.97
CA CYS A 8 -5.22 29.84 -16.56
C CYS A 8 -5.25 28.38 -16.10
N SER A 9 -6.26 27.61 -16.52
CA SER A 9 -6.34 26.18 -16.20
C SER A 9 -5.18 25.38 -16.79
N LEU A 10 -4.81 25.66 -18.05
CA LEU A 10 -3.66 25.04 -18.71
C LEU A 10 -2.34 25.42 -18.03
N CYS A 11 -2.15 26.70 -17.66
CA CYS A 11 -0.96 27.12 -16.92
C CYS A 11 -0.86 26.46 -15.54
N MET A 12 -1.97 26.40 -14.79
CA MET A 12 -1.99 25.76 -13.47
C MET A 12 -1.69 24.26 -13.56
N SER A 13 -2.27 23.56 -14.53
CA SER A 13 -1.99 22.13 -14.75
C SER A 13 -0.55 21.88 -15.19
N ALA A 14 0.04 22.75 -16.01
CA ALA A 14 1.45 22.67 -16.40
C ALA A 14 2.39 22.89 -15.21
N ILE A 15 2.11 23.87 -14.34
CA ILE A 15 2.90 24.14 -13.14
C ILE A 15 2.84 22.96 -12.17
N ILE A 16 1.64 22.41 -11.94
CA ILE A 16 1.45 21.22 -11.10
C ILE A 16 2.20 20.03 -11.71
N GLY A 17 2.08 19.81 -13.03
CA GLY A 17 2.76 18.74 -13.74
C GLY A 17 4.29 18.82 -13.62
N LEU A 18 4.87 20.01 -13.86
CA LEU A 18 6.30 20.26 -13.68
C LEU A 18 6.75 20.07 -12.23
N GLY A 19 5.94 20.51 -11.26
CA GLY A 19 6.19 20.28 -9.83
C GLY A 19 6.21 18.80 -9.47
N CYS A 20 5.25 18.02 -9.97
CA CYS A 20 5.20 16.57 -9.79
C CYS A 20 6.40 15.87 -10.43
N ILE A 21 6.78 16.25 -11.65
CA ILE A 21 7.96 15.71 -12.35
C ILE A 21 9.23 16.05 -11.56
N GLY A 22 9.37 17.28 -11.08
CA GLY A 22 10.48 17.72 -10.24
C GLY A 22 10.57 16.91 -8.94
N ARG A 23 9.45 16.70 -8.24
CA ARG A 23 9.35 15.84 -7.05
C ARG A 23 9.75 14.40 -7.35
N ILE A 24 9.26 13.82 -8.44
CA ILE A 24 9.61 12.45 -8.87
C ILE A 24 11.12 12.34 -9.16
N HIS A 25 11.69 13.31 -9.87
CA HIS A 25 13.13 13.36 -10.13
C HIS A 25 13.94 13.50 -8.85
N GLN A 26 13.51 14.35 -7.92
CA GLN A 26 14.16 14.51 -6.63
C GLN A 26 14.12 13.21 -5.82
N VAL A 27 12.95 12.56 -5.75
CA VAL A 27 12.78 11.27 -5.06
C VAL A 27 13.63 10.17 -5.68
N ARG A 28 13.75 10.14 -7.01
CA ARG A 28 14.64 9.21 -7.74
C ARG A 28 16.12 9.46 -7.49
N ARG A 29 16.52 10.73 -7.33
CA ARG A 29 17.91 11.12 -7.08
C ARG A 29 18.32 11.02 -5.61
N ARG A 30 17.39 10.79 -4.69
CA ARG A 30 17.74 10.53 -3.28
C ARG A 30 18.58 9.27 -3.19
N ALA A 31 19.72 9.37 -2.52
CA ALA A 31 20.51 8.20 -2.16
C ALA A 31 19.61 7.21 -1.38
N PRO A 32 19.81 5.89 -1.56
CA PRO A 32 19.09 4.91 -0.78
C PRO A 32 19.31 5.19 0.71
N PRO A 33 18.25 5.24 1.54
CA PRO A 33 18.41 5.47 2.96
C PRO A 33 19.26 4.35 3.56
N LYS A 34 20.12 4.69 4.53
CA LYS A 34 20.86 3.69 5.28
C LYS A 34 19.87 2.77 6.00
N ARG A 35 20.20 1.48 6.07
CA ARG A 35 19.37 0.51 6.78
C ARG A 35 19.22 0.96 8.25
N PRO A 36 17.98 1.10 8.75
CA PRO A 36 17.76 1.44 10.16
C PRO A 36 18.37 0.38 11.08
N GLN A 37 18.99 0.80 12.18
CA GLN A 37 19.44 -0.10 13.26
C GLN A 37 18.30 -0.39 14.24
N ARG A 38 17.13 -0.76 13.70
CA ARG A 38 15.94 -1.14 14.48
C ARG A 38 15.22 -2.28 13.79
N GLN A 39 14.30 -2.92 14.50
CA GLN A 39 13.37 -3.86 13.90
C GLN A 39 12.52 -3.15 12.84
N LEU A 40 12.30 -3.85 11.73
CA LEU A 40 11.56 -3.38 10.59
C LEU A 40 10.17 -4.00 10.61
N CYS A 41 9.15 -3.16 10.63
CA CYS A 41 7.78 -3.62 10.47
C CYS A 41 7.58 -4.07 9.03
N ILE A 42 7.08 -5.29 8.85
CA ILE A 42 6.83 -5.86 7.53
C ILE A 42 5.34 -6.07 7.34
N ALA A 43 4.83 -5.69 6.18
CA ALA A 43 3.47 -5.97 5.78
C ALA A 43 3.43 -6.94 4.61
N ALA A 44 2.44 -7.81 4.62
CA ALA A 44 2.24 -8.84 3.62
C ALA A 44 0.83 -8.78 3.06
N LEU A 45 0.69 -8.52 1.76
CA LEU A 45 -0.59 -8.64 1.07
C LEU A 45 -0.81 -10.08 0.63
N LEU A 46 -1.68 -10.79 1.36
CA LEU A 46 -2.03 -12.17 1.10
C LEU A 46 -2.94 -12.28 -0.13
N GLY A 47 -2.70 -13.32 -0.95
CA GLY A 47 -3.52 -13.68 -2.10
C GLY A 47 -4.15 -15.05 -1.94
N SER A 48 -5.34 -15.29 -2.51
CA SER A 48 -6.05 -16.56 -2.29
C SER A 48 -5.27 -17.78 -2.81
N GLY A 49 -5.32 -18.89 -2.06
CA GLY A 49 -4.81 -20.19 -2.50
C GLY A 49 -3.29 -20.31 -2.39
N GLY A 50 -2.65 -20.75 -3.48
CA GLY A 50 -1.20 -21.02 -3.53
C GLY A 50 -0.34 -19.78 -3.27
N HIS A 51 -0.78 -18.60 -3.69
CA HIS A 51 -0.06 -17.35 -3.47
C HIS A 51 0.14 -17.02 -1.98
N THR A 52 -0.86 -17.27 -1.12
CA THR A 52 -0.67 -17.14 0.33
C THR A 52 0.35 -18.13 0.85
N ALA A 53 0.33 -19.38 0.38
CA ALA A 53 1.30 -20.38 0.83
C ALA A 53 2.74 -19.96 0.45
N GLU A 54 2.96 -19.52 -0.78
CA GLU A 54 4.25 -18.98 -1.24
C GLU A 54 4.70 -17.79 -0.39
N LEU A 55 3.80 -16.82 -0.16
CA LEU A 55 4.13 -15.63 0.62
C LEU A 55 4.45 -15.95 2.08
N LEU A 56 3.69 -16.86 2.70
CA LEU A 56 3.97 -17.33 4.06
C LEU A 56 5.30 -18.08 4.13
N THR A 57 5.66 -18.87 3.11
CA THR A 57 6.97 -19.53 3.03
C THR A 57 8.10 -18.50 2.96
N ILE A 58 7.96 -17.44 2.16
CA ILE A 58 8.94 -16.34 2.10
C ILE A 58 9.06 -15.67 3.48
N LEU A 59 7.95 -15.35 4.13
CA LEU A 59 7.96 -14.71 5.45
C LEU A 59 8.61 -15.58 6.53
N ARG A 60 8.43 -16.91 6.47
CA ARG A 60 9.10 -17.84 7.39
C ARG A 60 10.62 -17.88 7.20
N ALA A 61 11.09 -17.68 5.97
CA ALA A 61 12.52 -17.64 5.68
C ALA A 61 13.19 -16.32 6.10
N LEU A 62 12.42 -15.26 6.37
CA LEU A 62 12.96 -13.98 6.83
C LEU A 62 13.31 -14.00 8.33
N PRO A 63 14.43 -13.37 8.75
CA PRO A 63 14.82 -13.27 10.16
C PRO A 63 13.72 -12.60 11.01
N GLN A 64 13.13 -13.35 11.94
CA GLN A 64 12.01 -12.88 12.77
C GLN A 64 12.42 -11.77 13.75
N ASP A 65 13.67 -11.81 14.22
CA ASP A 65 14.29 -10.82 15.09
C ASP A 65 14.40 -9.42 14.45
N GLN A 66 14.52 -9.37 13.11
CA GLN A 66 14.69 -8.13 12.36
C GLN A 66 13.41 -7.66 11.67
N TYR A 67 12.49 -8.56 11.32
CA TYR A 67 11.26 -8.24 10.59
C TYR A 67 10.01 -8.47 11.45
N THR A 68 9.87 -7.64 12.48
CA THR A 68 8.76 -7.65 13.43
C THR A 68 8.36 -6.20 13.79
N PRO A 69 7.07 -5.89 13.96
CA PRO A 69 5.90 -6.78 13.82
C PRO A 69 5.55 -7.08 12.36
N ARG A 70 4.87 -8.22 12.15
CA ARG A 70 4.35 -8.65 10.84
C ARG A 70 2.87 -8.33 10.72
N ILE A 71 2.53 -7.54 9.71
CA ILE A 71 1.17 -7.10 9.41
C ILE A 71 0.67 -7.87 8.20
N TYR A 72 -0.57 -8.36 8.24
CA TYR A 72 -1.16 -9.09 7.13
C TYR A 72 -2.39 -8.38 6.59
N PHE A 73 -2.42 -8.18 5.28
CA PHE A 73 -3.58 -7.69 4.56
C PHE A 73 -4.22 -8.84 3.78
N THR A 74 -5.53 -8.77 3.63
CA THR A 74 -6.29 -9.72 2.81
C THR A 74 -6.90 -9.01 1.62
N THR A 75 -7.46 -9.80 0.70
CA THR A 75 -8.25 -9.28 -0.41
C THR A 75 -9.69 -9.73 -0.28
N THR A 76 -10.63 -8.97 -0.85
CA THR A 76 -12.04 -9.39 -0.88
C THR A 76 -12.19 -10.76 -1.54
N GLY A 77 -12.97 -11.64 -0.91
CA GLY A 77 -13.14 -13.03 -1.35
C GLY A 77 -12.06 -13.98 -0.82
N ASP A 78 -11.20 -13.53 0.09
CA ASP A 78 -10.15 -14.35 0.71
C ASP A 78 -10.19 -14.33 2.25
N ALA A 79 -11.21 -14.98 2.82
CA ALA A 79 -11.40 -15.06 4.27
C ALA A 79 -10.42 -16.04 4.96
N LEU A 80 -9.89 -17.02 4.22
CA LEU A 80 -9.09 -18.11 4.80
C LEU A 80 -7.62 -17.74 4.97
N SER A 81 -7.09 -16.84 4.15
CA SER A 81 -5.67 -16.50 4.19
C SER A 81 -5.25 -15.82 5.49
N LEU A 82 -6.13 -15.01 6.11
CA LEU A 82 -5.83 -14.40 7.41
C LEU A 82 -5.68 -15.46 8.51
N LYS A 83 -6.54 -16.49 8.48
CA LYS A 83 -6.45 -17.62 9.42
C LYS A 83 -5.14 -18.38 9.21
N LYS A 84 -4.79 -18.69 7.96
CA LYS A 84 -3.50 -19.34 7.63
C LYS A 84 -2.29 -18.54 8.10
N ALA A 85 -2.36 -17.20 8.02
CA ALA A 85 -1.32 -16.34 8.54
C ALA A 85 -1.25 -16.37 10.08
N ALA A 86 -2.40 -16.36 10.77
CA ALA A 86 -2.44 -16.52 12.22
C ALA A 86 -1.84 -17.87 12.65
N ASP A 87 -2.22 -18.95 11.98
CA ASP A 87 -1.68 -20.30 12.23
C ASP A 87 -0.15 -20.34 11.98
N ALA A 88 0.34 -19.61 10.97
CA ALA A 88 1.76 -19.52 10.66
C ALA A 88 2.58 -18.76 11.72
N GLU A 89 1.96 -17.82 12.43
CA GLU A 89 2.57 -17.00 13.48
C GLU A 89 2.33 -17.56 14.90
N GLY A 90 1.87 -18.81 15.02
CA GLY A 90 1.66 -19.47 16.32
C GLY A 90 0.28 -19.25 16.94
N GLY A 91 -0.71 -18.92 16.12
CA GLY A 91 -2.13 -18.83 16.51
C GLY A 91 -2.61 -17.42 16.86
N SER A 92 -1.73 -16.43 16.92
CA SER A 92 -2.09 -15.03 17.16
C SER A 92 -1.33 -14.08 16.27
N LEU A 93 -2.01 -13.02 15.83
CA LEU A 93 -1.44 -11.98 14.99
C LEU A 93 -0.99 -10.79 15.84
N ALA A 94 0.00 -10.04 15.37
CA ALA A 94 0.46 -8.83 16.04
C ALA A 94 -0.68 -7.82 16.23
N ARG A 95 -0.71 -7.15 17.39
CA ARG A 95 -1.66 -6.06 17.65
C ARG A 95 -1.23 -4.83 16.85
N HIS A 96 -1.90 -4.60 15.72
CA HIS A 96 -1.65 -3.44 14.87
C HIS A 96 -2.97 -2.94 14.26
N GLU A 97 -3.14 -1.62 14.12
CA GLU A 97 -4.39 -1.00 13.62
C GLU A 97 -4.75 -1.46 12.21
N MET A 98 -3.73 -1.76 11.40
CA MET A 98 -3.88 -2.20 10.01
C MET A 98 -3.97 -3.73 9.86
N GLN A 99 -3.89 -4.48 10.97
CA GLN A 99 -3.91 -5.94 10.93
C GLN A 99 -5.24 -6.44 10.36
N GLY A 100 -5.16 -7.29 9.33
CA GLY A 100 -6.34 -7.88 8.70
C GLY A 100 -7.12 -6.92 7.80
N LEU A 101 -6.55 -5.77 7.41
CA LEU A 101 -7.19 -4.86 6.46
C LEU A 101 -7.53 -5.61 5.15
N CYS A 102 -8.80 -5.60 4.79
CA CYS A 102 -9.30 -6.25 3.58
C CYS A 102 -9.35 -5.26 2.42
N ILE A 103 -8.52 -5.49 1.41
CA ILE A 103 -8.42 -4.64 0.22
C ILE A 103 -9.36 -5.17 -0.88
N PRO A 104 -10.21 -4.33 -1.47
CA PRO A 104 -11.06 -4.73 -2.59
C PRO A 104 -10.24 -5.20 -3.78
N ARG A 105 -10.62 -6.36 -4.34
CA ARG A 105 -9.95 -6.91 -5.52
C ARG A 105 -10.13 -5.98 -6.71
N ALA A 106 -9.02 -5.65 -7.37
CA ALA A 106 -9.03 -4.78 -8.53
C ALA A 106 -9.74 -5.42 -9.74
N ARG A 107 -9.73 -6.75 -9.81
CA ARG A 107 -10.44 -7.54 -10.82
C ARG A 107 -10.92 -8.85 -10.24
N VAL A 108 -12.17 -9.21 -10.52
CA VAL A 108 -12.74 -10.51 -10.18
C VAL A 108 -12.59 -11.47 -11.37
N VAL A 109 -12.45 -12.77 -11.09
CA VAL A 109 -12.37 -13.81 -12.13
C VAL A 109 -13.69 -13.80 -12.93
N LYS A 110 -13.60 -13.88 -14.27
CA LYS A 110 -14.73 -13.73 -15.22
C LYS A 110 -15.35 -12.33 -15.30
N GLN A 111 -14.73 -11.30 -14.72
CA GLN A 111 -15.17 -9.93 -14.92
C GLN A 111 -14.91 -9.45 -16.36
N SER A 112 -15.89 -8.78 -16.94
CA SER A 112 -15.76 -8.11 -18.24
C SER A 112 -14.64 -7.06 -18.22
N TRP A 113 -13.94 -6.93 -19.34
CA TRP A 113 -12.90 -5.91 -19.52
C TRP A 113 -13.44 -4.48 -19.36
N LEU A 114 -14.72 -4.25 -19.69
CA LEU A 114 -15.33 -2.92 -19.60
C LEU A 114 -15.58 -2.46 -18.15
N THR A 115 -15.89 -3.38 -17.24
CA THR A 115 -16.13 -3.04 -15.83
C THR A 115 -14.86 -3.10 -14.99
N THR A 116 -13.78 -3.68 -15.52
CA THR A 116 -12.49 -3.80 -14.83
C THR A 116 -11.90 -2.44 -14.43
N PRO A 117 -11.87 -1.39 -15.28
CA PRO A 117 -11.35 -0.08 -14.90
C PRO A 117 -12.05 0.52 -13.68
N LEU A 118 -13.37 0.34 -13.55
CA LEU A 118 -14.12 0.83 -12.39
C LEU A 118 -13.73 0.09 -11.11
N SER A 119 -13.55 -1.23 -11.17
CA SER A 119 -13.08 -2.01 -10.02
C SER A 119 -11.64 -1.67 -9.63
N VAL A 120 -10.76 -1.44 -10.60
CA VAL A 120 -9.39 -0.97 -10.37
C VAL A 120 -9.38 0.42 -9.73
N ALA A 121 -10.21 1.35 -10.23
CA ALA A 121 -10.33 2.70 -9.68
C ALA A 121 -10.83 2.66 -8.23
N ASN A 122 -11.86 1.87 -7.95
CA ASN A 122 -12.37 1.67 -6.59
C ASN A 122 -11.29 1.08 -5.66
N SER A 123 -10.56 0.06 -6.13
CA SER A 123 -9.45 -0.53 -5.38
C SER A 123 -8.33 0.47 -5.10
N THR A 124 -8.01 1.31 -6.08
CA THR A 124 -6.97 2.35 -5.94
C THR A 124 -7.41 3.44 -4.97
N ALA A 125 -8.64 3.94 -5.08
CA ALA A 125 -9.19 4.93 -4.15
C ALA A 125 -9.22 4.40 -2.71
N PHE A 126 -9.62 3.14 -2.52
CA PHE A 126 -9.58 2.48 -1.22
C PHE A 126 -8.15 2.43 -0.67
N CYS A 127 -7.16 2.02 -1.48
CA CYS A 127 -5.77 1.97 -1.06
C CYS A 127 -5.22 3.36 -0.70
N VAL A 128 -5.46 4.38 -1.52
CA VAL A 128 -5.01 5.76 -1.25
C VAL A 128 -5.62 6.29 0.05
N TRP A 129 -6.90 6.04 0.28
CA TRP A 129 -7.57 6.46 1.51
C TRP A 129 -7.04 5.71 2.73
N HIS A 130 -7.06 4.38 2.74
CA HIS A 130 -6.76 3.59 3.94
C HIS A 130 -5.26 3.46 4.24
N LEU A 131 -4.42 3.33 3.20
CA LEU A 131 -2.95 3.19 3.39
C LEU A 131 -2.24 4.54 3.45
N GLY A 132 -2.88 5.61 2.98
CA GLY A 132 -2.26 6.92 2.83
C GLY A 132 -2.92 8.00 3.67
N LEU A 133 -4.09 8.47 3.23
CA LEU A 133 -4.74 9.66 3.78
C LEU A 133 -5.29 9.47 5.19
N ALA A 134 -6.00 8.38 5.46
CA ALA A 134 -6.63 8.12 6.76
C ALA A 134 -5.61 8.06 7.92
N PRO A 135 -4.44 7.39 7.78
CA PRO A 135 -3.37 7.49 8.77
C PRO A 135 -2.88 8.91 9.04
N ILE A 136 -2.81 9.78 8.03
CA ILE A 136 -2.42 11.20 8.22
C ILE A 136 -3.46 11.92 9.07
N PHE A 137 -4.75 11.76 8.76
CA PHE A 137 -5.82 12.46 9.47
C PHE A 137 -6.01 11.97 10.91
N ARG A 138 -5.82 10.66 11.17
CA ARG A 138 -5.94 10.08 12.51
C ARG A 138 -4.78 10.46 13.45
N ARG A 139 -3.62 10.81 12.90
CA ARG A 139 -2.40 11.10 13.68
C ARG A 139 -2.28 12.55 14.18
N ARG A 140 -3.26 13.42 13.90
CA ARG A 140 -3.23 14.82 14.33
C ARG A 140 -3.22 15.02 15.87
N ASP A 141 -3.51 13.96 16.63
CA ASP A 141 -3.64 14.01 18.10
C ASP A 141 -2.49 13.33 18.88
N LYS A 142 -1.51 12.72 18.20
CA LYS A 142 -0.35 12.09 18.86
C LYS A 142 0.93 12.81 18.47
N SER A 143 1.59 13.37 19.48
CA SER A 143 2.82 14.14 19.44
C SER A 143 3.91 13.52 18.56
N ARG A 144 4.34 14.28 17.53
CA ARG A 144 5.73 14.47 17.07
C ARG A 144 6.64 13.26 16.81
N GLU A 145 6.13 12.03 16.70
CA GLU A 145 6.92 10.93 16.15
C GLU A 145 6.89 11.04 14.61
N GLU A 146 8.03 11.53 14.09
CA GLU A 146 8.54 11.40 12.72
C GLU A 146 7.70 10.50 11.81
N HIS A 147 7.34 10.95 10.59
CA HIS A 147 6.57 10.22 9.57
C HIS A 147 6.89 8.70 9.44
N VAL A 148 6.48 7.86 10.40
CA VAL A 148 6.77 6.43 10.35
C VAL A 148 5.68 5.80 9.50
N PRO A 149 6.00 5.25 8.31
CA PRO A 149 5.02 4.52 7.52
C PRO A 149 4.45 3.37 8.35
N TRP A 150 3.20 2.97 8.10
CA TRP A 150 2.55 1.86 8.81
C TRP A 150 3.27 0.51 8.63
N ALA A 151 4.23 0.42 7.71
CA ALA A 151 5.22 -0.64 7.60
C ALA A 151 6.48 -0.11 6.91
N ASP A 152 7.64 -0.69 7.21
CA ASP A 152 8.92 -0.37 6.57
C ASP A 152 9.11 -1.13 5.25
N VAL A 153 8.57 -2.35 5.18
CA VAL A 153 8.67 -3.24 4.02
C VAL A 153 7.30 -3.77 3.68
N LEU A 154 6.89 -3.68 2.42
CA LEU A 154 5.68 -4.34 1.91
C LEU A 154 6.10 -5.48 0.98
N ILE A 155 5.67 -6.69 1.30
CA ILE A 155 5.74 -7.85 0.41
C ILE A 155 4.34 -8.15 -0.10
N MET A 156 4.24 -8.43 -1.38
CA MET A 156 2.97 -8.77 -2.01
C MET A 156 3.23 -9.81 -3.09
N ASN A 157 2.41 -10.86 -3.09
CA ASN A 157 2.44 -11.91 -4.10
C ASN A 157 0.99 -12.16 -4.52
N GLY A 158 0.54 -11.48 -5.58
CA GLY A 158 -0.84 -11.59 -6.05
C GLY A 158 -1.16 -10.75 -7.30
N PRO A 159 -1.81 -11.29 -8.33
CA PRO A 159 -1.81 -10.70 -9.68
C PRO A 159 -2.77 -9.51 -9.93
N ALA A 160 -3.68 -9.14 -9.01
CA ALA A 160 -4.68 -8.10 -9.28
C ALA A 160 -4.61 -6.85 -8.38
N THR A 161 -4.26 -6.99 -7.10
CA THR A 161 -4.32 -5.88 -6.12
C THR A 161 -2.98 -5.21 -5.85
N CYS A 162 -1.86 -5.77 -6.34
CA CYS A 162 -0.54 -5.17 -6.16
C CYS A 162 -0.44 -3.80 -6.83
N VAL A 163 -1.01 -3.63 -8.03
CA VAL A 163 -0.93 -2.37 -8.78
C VAL A 163 -1.62 -1.22 -8.05
N PRO A 164 -2.90 -1.33 -7.60
CA PRO A 164 -3.53 -0.30 -6.77
C PRO A 164 -2.74 0.07 -5.50
N VAL A 165 -2.16 -0.92 -4.81
CA VAL A 165 -1.38 -0.70 -3.59
C VAL A 165 -0.08 0.05 -3.90
N VAL A 166 0.63 -0.34 -4.96
CA VAL A 166 1.84 0.36 -5.41
C VAL A 166 1.53 1.80 -5.82
N ILE A 167 0.44 2.02 -6.57
CA ILE A 167 0.00 3.37 -6.95
C ILE A 167 -0.25 4.21 -5.70
N ALA A 168 -0.94 3.67 -4.69
CA ALA A 168 -1.17 4.38 -3.44
C ALA A 168 0.13 4.73 -2.71
N ILE A 169 1.11 3.83 -2.66
CA ILE A 169 2.42 4.09 -2.03
C ILE A 169 3.22 5.13 -2.81
N ILE A 170 3.23 5.06 -4.14
CA ILE A 170 3.91 6.06 -4.98
C ILE A 170 3.27 7.42 -4.81
N PHE A 171 1.93 7.48 -4.79
CA PHE A 171 1.18 8.71 -4.52
C PHE A 171 1.62 9.33 -3.19
N MET A 172 1.67 8.53 -2.11
CA MET A 172 2.12 8.97 -0.79
C MET A 172 3.59 9.38 -0.73
N ARG A 173 4.43 8.91 -1.65
CA ARG A 173 5.85 9.28 -1.71
C ARG A 173 6.09 10.58 -2.49
N VAL A 174 5.19 10.91 -3.41
CA VAL A 174 5.31 12.10 -4.28
C VAL A 174 4.58 13.31 -3.67
N CYS A 175 3.40 13.10 -3.10
CA CYS A 175 2.59 14.12 -2.43
C CYS A 175 3.18 14.51 -1.07
#